data_AF-A0A538S2K3-F1
#
_entry.id   AF-A0A538S2K3-F1
#
_cell.length_a   1.000
_cell.length_b   1.000
_cell.length_c   1.000
_cell.angle_alpha   90.00
_cell.angle_beta   90.00
_cell.angle_gamma   90.00
#
_symmetry.space_group_name_H-M   'P 1'
#
loop_
_entity.id
_entity.type
_entity.pdbx_description
1 polymer ?
#
loop_
_entity_poly.entity_id
_entity_poly.type
_entity_poly.pdbx_seq_one_letter_code
_entity_poly.pdbx_strand_id
1 'polypeptide(L)'
;MNFLASAPVPSFSTRRLLTAALLTLIASGCAGRGDISGKVTYKGKPLVWGTVQVEGSDKVLKQGNINSDGTYSIEGVATGEARAAVSSINPKSADFQTRMPPRAPRANAPDQVQGWFAIPEK
;
A
#
# COMPACT_ATOMS: atom_id res chain seq x y z
N MET A 1 24.01 29.24 -65.72
CA MET A 1 23.49 28.04 -65.03
C MET A 1 23.46 28.31 -63.54
N ASN A 2 22.41 27.81 -62.87
CA ASN A 2 22.20 27.58 -61.42
C ASN A 2 20.94 28.25 -60.86
N PHE A 3 19.82 27.54 -61.02
CA PHE A 3 18.63 27.72 -60.21
C PHE A 3 18.82 26.96 -58.89
N LEU A 4 18.86 27.67 -57.76
CA LEU A 4 18.68 27.08 -56.43
C LEU A 4 17.18 27.08 -56.12
N ALA A 5 16.57 25.90 -56.11
CA ALA A 5 15.17 25.72 -55.71
C ALA A 5 15.05 25.81 -54.18
N SER A 6 14.31 26.81 -53.68
CA SER A 6 13.88 26.86 -52.27
C SER A 6 12.71 25.90 -52.08
N ALA A 7 12.87 24.90 -51.21
CA ALA A 7 11.78 24.05 -50.78
C ALA A 7 10.85 24.82 -49.79
N PRO A 8 9.52 24.71 -49.91
CA PRO A 8 8.60 25.32 -48.96
C PRO A 8 8.65 24.59 -47.62
N VAL A 9 8.93 25.33 -46.55
CA VAL A 9 8.86 24.80 -45.18
C VAL A 9 7.38 24.59 -44.83
N PRO A 10 6.93 23.38 -44.50
CA PRO A 10 5.53 23.17 -44.16
C PRO A 10 5.20 23.92 -42.87
N SER A 11 4.36 24.95 -42.99
CA SER A 11 3.77 25.67 -41.86
C SER A 11 2.79 24.76 -41.12
N PHE A 12 3.31 23.84 -40.31
CA PHE A 12 2.50 23.07 -39.38
C PHE A 12 1.90 24.03 -38.36
N SER A 13 0.59 24.25 -38.49
CA SER A 13 -0.22 25.12 -37.65
C SER A 13 0.06 24.87 -36.17
N THR A 14 0.74 25.82 -35.53
CA THR A 14 1.12 25.83 -34.10
C THR A 14 -0.06 25.55 -33.17
N ARG A 15 -1.29 25.88 -33.61
CA ARG A 15 -2.55 25.54 -32.92
C ARG A 15 -2.77 24.04 -32.78
N ARG A 16 -2.47 23.23 -33.80
CA ARG A 16 -2.70 21.77 -33.75
C ARG A 16 -1.73 21.08 -32.78
N LEU A 17 -0.50 21.57 -32.68
CA LEU A 17 0.49 21.08 -31.71
C LEU A 17 0.10 21.43 -30.27
N LEU A 18 -0.43 22.63 -30.03
CA LEU A 18 -0.92 23.04 -28.71
C LEU A 18 -2.14 22.21 -28.26
N THR A 19 -3.09 21.94 -29.15
CA THR A 19 -4.26 21.12 -28.81
C THR A 19 -3.87 19.67 -28.51
N ALA A 20 -2.94 19.10 -29.29
CA ALA A 20 -2.43 17.75 -29.05
C ALA A 20 -1.68 17.65 -27.70
N ALA A 21 -0.85 18.64 -27.38
CA ALA A 21 -0.15 18.70 -26.09
C ALA A 21 -1.11 18.88 -24.89
N LEU A 22 -2.20 19.63 -25.07
CA LEU A 22 -3.20 19.80 -24.02
C LEU A 22 -4.01 18.51 -23.79
N LEU A 23 -4.33 17.78 -24.86
CA LEU A 23 -5.02 16.48 -24.78
C LEU A 23 -4.17 15.41 -24.08
N THR A 24 -2.85 15.38 -24.32
CA THR A 24 -1.95 14.42 -23.63
C THR A 24 -1.76 14.75 -22.15
N LEU A 25 -1.81 16.02 -21.76
CA LEU A 25 -1.80 16.42 -20.34
C LEU A 25 -3.09 16.03 -19.60
N ILE A 26 -4.25 16.06 -20.26
CA ILE A 26 -5.51 15.61 -19.64
C ILE A 26 -5.54 14.07 -19.53
N ALA A 27 -4.83 13.37 -20.41
CA ALA A 27 -4.70 11.91 -20.39
C ALA A 27 -3.68 11.37 -19.37
N SER A 28 -2.86 12.22 -18.73
CA SER A 28 -2.03 11.76 -17.60
C SER A 28 -2.94 11.52 -16.39
N GLY A 29 -3.38 10.28 -16.24
CA GLY A 29 -4.39 9.84 -15.29
C GLY A 29 -4.09 10.24 -13.84
N CYS A 30 -5.16 10.50 -13.10
CA CYS A 30 -5.13 10.82 -11.68
C CYS A 30 -4.65 9.58 -10.89
N ALA A 31 -3.37 9.55 -10.49
CA ALA A 31 -2.83 8.55 -9.57
C ALA A 31 -3.20 8.94 -8.13
N GLY A 32 -4.41 8.56 -7.70
CA GLY A 32 -4.91 8.81 -6.36
C GLY A 32 -4.24 7.93 -5.30
N ARG A 33 -4.20 8.43 -4.06
CA ARG A 33 -3.92 7.64 -2.86
C ARG A 33 -5.05 7.83 -1.87
N GLY A 34 -5.30 6.82 -1.04
CA GLY A 34 -6.28 6.88 0.03
C GLY A 34 -5.86 6.06 1.24
N ASP A 35 -6.57 6.31 2.33
CA ASP A 35 -6.34 5.64 3.60
C ASP A 35 -7.37 4.53 3.81
N ILE A 36 -6.91 3.41 4.35
CA ILE A 36 -7.72 2.22 4.62
C ILE A 36 -7.82 2.05 6.13
N SER A 37 -9.03 2.00 6.65
CA SER A 37 -9.28 1.63 8.05
C SER A 37 -10.38 0.58 8.15
N GLY A 38 -10.37 -0.18 9.23
CA GLY A 38 -11.37 -1.21 9.42
C GLY A 38 -11.18 -1.98 10.72
N LYS A 39 -11.91 -3.09 10.85
CA LYS A 39 -11.84 -4.00 11.99
C LYS A 39 -11.67 -5.44 11.51
N VAL A 40 -10.71 -6.14 12.09
CA VAL A 40 -10.47 -7.56 11.83
C VAL A 40 -11.12 -8.40 12.92
N THR A 41 -11.89 -9.39 12.51
CA THR A 41 -12.51 -10.37 13.42
C THR A 41 -12.27 -11.78 12.92
N TYR A 42 -12.26 -12.74 13.84
CA TYR A 42 -12.26 -14.17 13.54
C TYR A 42 -13.32 -14.84 14.42
N LYS A 43 -14.28 -15.52 13.78
CA LYS A 43 -15.43 -16.17 14.46
C LYS A 43 -16.16 -15.22 15.43
N GLY A 44 -16.38 -13.98 15.00
CA GLY A 44 -17.07 -12.95 15.79
C GLY A 44 -16.26 -12.34 16.94
N LYS A 45 -15.01 -12.79 17.15
CA LYS A 45 -14.11 -12.20 18.15
C LYS A 45 -13.14 -11.23 17.48
N PRO A 46 -12.84 -10.07 18.08
CA PRO A 46 -11.84 -9.16 17.54
C PRO A 46 -10.47 -9.83 17.52
N LEU A 47 -9.74 -9.67 16.43
CA LEU A 47 -8.35 -10.14 16.37
C LEU A 47 -7.48 -9.10 17.07
N VAL A 48 -6.95 -9.41 18.25
CA VAL A 48 -6.33 -8.40 19.13
C VAL A 48 -4.84 -8.17 18.88
N TRP A 49 -4.26 -8.86 17.90
CA TRP A 49 -2.83 -8.84 17.62
C TRP A 49 -2.57 -9.19 16.16
N GLY A 50 -1.56 -8.56 15.56
CA GLY A 50 -1.12 -8.86 14.22
C GLY A 50 -0.96 -7.62 13.35
N THR A 51 -0.85 -7.85 12.04
CA THR A 51 -0.77 -6.81 11.03
C THR A 51 -1.73 -7.08 9.88
N VAL A 52 -2.26 -5.99 9.33
CA VAL A 52 -2.91 -5.98 8.03
C VAL A 52 -1.91 -5.43 7.03
N GLN A 53 -1.73 -6.14 5.92
CA GLN A 53 -0.83 -5.78 4.82
C GLN A 53 -1.67 -5.59 3.57
N VAL A 54 -1.41 -4.53 2.82
CA VAL A 54 -2.10 -4.22 1.57
C VAL A 54 -1.07 -3.91 0.49
N GLU A 55 -1.09 -4.70 -0.57
CA GLU A 55 -0.36 -4.41 -1.81
C GLU A 55 -1.28 -3.58 -2.72
N GLY A 56 -0.89 -2.33 -2.97
CA GLY A 56 -1.64 -1.41 -3.84
C GLY A 56 -1.50 -1.73 -5.33
N SER A 57 -2.25 -1.00 -6.16
CA SER A 57 -2.17 -1.11 -7.63
C SER A 57 -0.78 -0.79 -8.18
N ASP A 58 -0.01 0.01 -7.45
CA ASP A 58 1.39 0.37 -7.70
C ASP A 58 2.40 -0.71 -7.27
N LYS A 59 1.93 -1.87 -6.78
CA LYS A 59 2.77 -2.98 -6.27
C LYS A 59 3.57 -2.62 -5.02
N VAL A 60 3.21 -1.53 -4.33
CA VAL A 60 3.83 -1.16 -3.06
C VAL A 60 3.06 -1.79 -1.91
N LEU A 61 3.79 -2.48 -1.03
CA LEU A 61 3.24 -3.04 0.20
C LEU A 61 3.17 -1.97 1.29
N LYS A 62 1.99 -1.76 1.84
CA LYS A 62 1.73 -0.94 3.03
C LYS A 62 1.18 -1.83 4.14
N GLN A 63 1.42 -1.46 5.39
CA GLN A 63 0.97 -2.26 6.52
C GLN A 63 0.53 -1.40 7.71
N GLY A 64 -0.38 -1.94 8.50
CA GLY A 64 -0.86 -1.35 9.75
C GLY A 64 -0.97 -2.41 10.83
N ASN A 65 -0.66 -2.03 12.06
CA ASN A 65 -0.83 -2.90 13.22
C ASN A 65 -2.31 -2.99 13.59
N ILE A 66 -2.71 -4.15 14.10
CA ILE A 66 -4.05 -4.37 14.63
C ILE A 66 -4.07 -4.00 16.11
N ASN A 67 -5.00 -3.16 16.51
CA ASN A 67 -5.23 -2.77 17.90
C ASN A 67 -5.93 -3.89 18.69
N SER A 68 -5.93 -3.77 20.02
CA SER A 68 -6.57 -4.74 20.94
C SER A 68 -8.08 -4.92 20.73
N ASP A 69 -8.74 -3.99 20.04
CA ASP A 69 -10.17 -4.07 19.72
C ASP A 69 -10.44 -4.57 18.29
N GLY A 70 -9.38 -4.98 17.57
CA GLY A 70 -9.40 -5.43 16.18
C GLY A 70 -9.29 -4.32 15.15
N THR A 71 -9.25 -3.04 15.53
CA THR A 71 -9.17 -1.94 14.55
C THR A 71 -7.79 -1.81 13.94
N TYR A 72 -7.71 -1.26 12.73
CA TYR A 72 -6.46 -0.93 12.06
C TYR A 72 -6.63 0.31 11.16
N SER A 73 -5.51 0.95 10.82
CA SER A 73 -5.42 2.03 9.83
C SER A 73 -4.13 1.88 9.02
N ILE A 74 -4.20 2.16 7.71
CA ILE A 74 -3.10 2.13 6.74
C ILE A 74 -3.22 3.34 5.84
N GLU A 75 -2.20 4.18 5.80
CA GLU A 75 -2.23 5.44 5.05
C GLU A 75 -1.57 5.32 3.67
N GLY A 76 -2.06 6.12 2.74
CA GLY A 76 -1.41 6.37 1.45
C GLY A 76 -1.29 5.15 0.55
N VAL A 77 -2.33 4.32 0.52
CA VAL A 77 -2.43 3.17 -0.40
C VAL A 77 -2.84 3.68 -1.78
N ALA A 78 -2.17 3.20 -2.84
CA ALA A 78 -2.52 3.56 -4.20
C ALA A 78 -3.94 3.07 -4.56
N THR A 79 -4.72 3.96 -5.19
CA THR A 79 -6.08 3.62 -5.63
C THR A 79 -6.05 2.61 -6.78
N GLY A 80 -6.97 1.64 -6.79
CA GLY A 80 -7.10 0.62 -7.82
C GLY A 80 -7.28 -0.78 -7.22
N GLU A 81 -7.00 -1.82 -8.02
CA GLU A 81 -6.99 -3.20 -7.53
C GLU A 81 -5.91 -3.36 -6.44
N ALA A 82 -6.29 -3.95 -5.31
CA ALA A 82 -5.41 -4.16 -4.17
C ALA A 82 -5.57 -5.58 -3.60
N ARG A 83 -4.49 -6.10 -3.02
CA ARG A 83 -4.47 -7.40 -2.34
C ARG A 83 -4.24 -7.19 -0.86
N ALA A 84 -5.09 -7.77 -0.02
CA ALA A 84 -4.97 -7.68 1.42
C ALA A 84 -4.59 -9.02 2.05
N ALA A 85 -3.71 -8.98 3.04
CA ALA A 85 -3.33 -10.11 3.87
C ALA A 85 -3.37 -9.73 5.35
N VAL A 86 -3.80 -10.67 6.19
CA VAL A 86 -3.82 -10.49 7.64
C VAL A 86 -2.91 -11.53 8.25
N SER A 87 -1.98 -11.10 9.11
CA SER A 87 -1.06 -11.99 9.82
C SER A 87 -1.24 -11.80 11.33
N SER A 88 -1.57 -12.88 12.03
CA SER A 88 -1.61 -12.93 13.50
C SER A 88 -0.75 -14.09 13.97
N ILE A 89 0.54 -13.82 14.11
CA ILE A 89 1.50 -14.77 14.68
C ILE A 89 1.29 -14.83 16.19
N ASN A 90 1.45 -16.03 16.77
CA ASN A 90 1.46 -16.19 18.22
C ASN A 90 2.57 -15.30 18.82
N PRO A 91 2.23 -14.30 19.66
CA PRO A 91 3.24 -13.42 20.25
C PRO A 91 4.23 -14.16 21.16
N LYS A 92 3.91 -15.40 21.56
CA LYS A 92 4.76 -16.28 22.37
C LYS A 92 5.54 -17.32 21.54
N SER A 93 5.37 -17.42 20.22
CA SER A 93 6.13 -18.41 19.44
C SER A 93 7.58 -17.98 19.28
N ALA A 94 8.48 -18.97 19.23
CA ALA A 94 9.91 -18.74 18.97
C ALA A 94 10.12 -18.02 17.63
N ASP A 95 9.22 -18.20 16.66
CA ASP A 95 9.24 -17.52 15.36
C ASP A 95 9.09 -16.00 15.48
N PHE A 96 8.34 -15.54 16.48
CA PHE A 96 8.19 -14.11 16.76
C PHE A 96 9.44 -13.55 17.48
N GLN A 97 10.02 -14.31 18.40
CA GLN A 97 11.20 -13.89 19.18
C GLN A 97 12.46 -13.79 18.32
N THR A 98 12.64 -14.69 17.37
CA THR A 98 13.84 -14.76 16.51
C THR A 98 13.94 -13.57 15.54
N ARG A 99 12.81 -12.93 15.22
CA ARG A 99 12.77 -11.77 14.30
C ARG A 99 13.05 -10.43 14.99
N MET A 100 13.13 -10.40 16.32
CA MET A 100 13.56 -9.21 17.05
C MET A 100 15.08 -9.22 17.22
N PRO A 101 15.81 -8.15 16.89
CA PRO A 101 17.21 -8.05 17.28
C PRO A 101 17.32 -8.23 18.81
N PRO A 102 18.42 -8.81 19.34
CA PRO A 102 18.58 -9.01 20.78
C PRO A 102 18.44 -7.66 21.50
N ARG A 103 17.24 -7.39 22.02
CA ARG A 103 16.99 -6.21 22.82
C ARG A 103 17.50 -6.53 24.21
N ALA A 104 18.24 -5.60 24.82
CA ALA A 104 18.63 -5.69 26.23
C ALA A 104 17.43 -6.18 27.06
N PRO A 105 17.63 -7.07 28.06
CA PRO A 105 16.55 -7.70 28.81
C PRO A 105 15.55 -6.64 29.26
N ARG A 106 14.37 -6.63 28.63
CA ARG A 106 13.28 -5.80 29.11
C ARG A 106 12.82 -6.44 30.41
N ALA A 107 12.95 -5.69 31.51
CA ALA A 107 12.58 -6.13 32.85
C ALA A 107 11.13 -6.64 32.95
N ASN A 108 10.27 -6.35 31.97
CA ASN A 108 8.96 -6.98 31.78
C ASN A 108 8.70 -7.13 30.27
N ALA A 109 8.74 -8.36 29.74
CA ALA A 109 8.02 -8.63 28.49
C ALA A 109 6.53 -8.40 28.80
N PRO A 110 5.76 -7.65 27.99
CA PRO A 110 4.36 -7.40 28.30
C PRO A 110 3.67 -8.74 28.51
N ASP A 111 3.19 -8.94 29.74
CA ASP A 111 2.52 -10.15 30.19
C ASP A 111 1.27 -10.36 29.35
N GLN A 112 1.41 -11.17 28.31
CA GLN A 112 0.33 -11.68 27.46
C GLN A 112 -0.48 -10.58 26.74
N VAL A 113 -0.54 -10.64 25.42
CA VAL A 113 -1.55 -9.85 24.70
C VAL A 113 -2.93 -10.38 25.13
N GLN A 114 -3.59 -9.63 26.01
CA GLN A 114 -4.83 -10.04 26.64
C GLN A 114 -5.88 -10.27 25.55
N GLY A 115 -6.50 -11.46 25.55
CA GLY A 115 -7.53 -11.83 24.57
C GLY A 115 -7.00 -12.43 23.27
N TRP A 116 -5.70 -12.69 23.13
CA TRP A 116 -5.17 -13.41 21.98
C TRP A 116 -5.66 -14.86 21.95
N PHE A 117 -6.03 -15.35 20.76
CA PHE A 117 -6.39 -16.74 20.52
C PHE A 117 -5.69 -17.26 19.27
N ALA A 118 -5.39 -18.57 19.26
CA ALA A 118 -4.81 -19.23 18.10
C ALA A 118 -5.83 -19.31 16.96
N ILE A 119 -5.40 -18.94 15.76
CA ILE A 119 -6.13 -19.24 14.53
C ILE A 119 -5.71 -20.65 14.10
N PRO A 120 -6.64 -21.60 13.95
CA PRO A 120 -6.30 -22.95 13.52
C PRO A 120 -5.65 -22.93 12.12
N GLU A 121 -4.77 -23.90 11.88
CA GLU A 121 -4.24 -24.15 10.55
C GLU A 121 -5.40 -24.47 9.58
N LYS A 122 -5.24 -24.06 8.32
CA LYS A 122 -6.22 -24.28 7.25
C LYS A 122 -6.21 -25.72 6.76
#